data_AF-A0A969FPC8-F1
#
_entry.id   AF-A0A969FPC8-F1
#
_cell.length_a   1.000
_cell.length_b   1.000
_cell.length_c   1.000
_cell.angle_alpha   90.00
_cell.angle_beta   90.00
_cell.angle_gamma   90.00
#
_symmetry.space_group_name_H-M   'P 1'
#
loop_
_entity.id
_entity.type
_entity.pdbx_description
1 polymer ?
#
loop_
_entity_poly.entity_id
_entity_poly.type
_entity_poly.pdbx_seq_one_letter_code
_entity_poly.pdbx_strand_id
1 'polypeptide(L)'
;MNDFKKASEDLSFVREAITRAHERTSPPSIYVLWGLITLAGMPLFDVDPRWGGMFFAFAGPIGGILSGVLGARFAKRIGQESREQASQHAMHWTAMMVAILGVVGLDASGAIEGPVAGRLILLIIAFAYFTAGLYLDRVELWLGLLTFACFVGMFFVHSYEWTITGIVIGAGLFLAAAFGGRRGSTRS
;
A
#
# COMPACT_ATOMS: atom_id res chain seq x y z
N MET A 1 -50.72 6.60 1.85
CA MET A 1 -49.70 7.00 2.85
C MET A 1 -48.67 5.91 3.14
N ASN A 2 -49.01 4.61 3.03
CA ASN A 2 -48.05 3.50 3.20
C ASN A 2 -47.06 3.32 2.03
N ASP A 3 -47.46 3.57 0.77
CA ASP A 3 -46.58 3.34 -0.39
C ASP A 3 -45.41 4.32 -0.47
N PHE A 4 -45.60 5.57 -0.03
CA PHE A 4 -44.53 6.57 -0.02
C PHE A 4 -43.45 6.23 1.01
N LYS A 5 -43.84 5.59 2.12
CA LYS A 5 -42.93 5.15 3.18
C LYS A 5 -42.08 3.97 2.71
N LYS A 6 -42.71 2.99 2.05
CA LYS A 6 -42.00 1.87 1.40
C LYS A 6 -41.03 2.33 0.31
N ALA A 7 -41.46 3.23 -0.58
CA ALA A 7 -40.58 3.75 -1.63
C ALA A 7 -39.36 4.49 -1.06
N SER A 8 -39.54 5.23 0.04
CA SER A 8 -38.43 5.90 0.72
C SER A 8 -37.48 4.92 1.42
N GLU A 9 -37.99 3.82 1.97
CA GLU A 9 -37.19 2.75 2.60
C GLU A 9 -36.41 1.94 1.56
N ASP A 10 -37.02 1.64 0.40
CA ASP A 10 -36.33 0.95 -0.69
C ASP A 10 -35.23 1.81 -1.29
N LEU A 11 -35.46 3.13 -1.45
CA LEU A 11 -34.44 4.06 -1.92
C LEU A 11 -33.29 4.24 -0.92
N SER A 12 -33.57 4.25 0.39
CA SER A 12 -32.52 4.33 1.40
C SER A 12 -31.71 3.03 1.45
N PHE A 13 -32.37 1.87 1.31
CA PHE A 13 -31.71 0.57 1.20
C PHE A 13 -30.83 0.49 -0.05
N VAL A 14 -31.34 0.91 -1.23
CA VAL A 14 -30.55 0.95 -2.48
C VAL A 14 -29.39 1.92 -2.35
N ARG A 15 -29.60 3.12 -1.78
CA ARG A 15 -28.53 4.08 -1.54
C ARG A 15 -27.46 3.52 -0.62
N GLU A 16 -27.85 2.85 0.46
CA GLU A 16 -26.91 2.28 1.42
C GLU A 16 -26.18 1.05 0.86
N ALA A 17 -26.87 0.21 0.08
CA ALA A 17 -26.28 -0.89 -0.66
C ALA A 17 -25.28 -0.40 -1.71
N ILE A 18 -25.63 0.66 -2.46
CA ILE A 18 -24.73 1.31 -3.43
C ILE A 18 -23.53 1.94 -2.71
N THR A 19 -23.75 2.59 -1.56
CA THR A 19 -22.68 3.24 -0.79
C THR A 19 -21.71 2.21 -0.20
N ARG A 20 -22.22 1.08 0.32
CA ARG A 20 -21.40 -0.04 0.80
C ARG A 20 -20.65 -0.74 -0.34
N ALA A 21 -21.32 -0.93 -1.49
CA ALA A 21 -20.67 -1.44 -2.70
C ALA A 21 -19.63 -0.46 -3.28
N HIS A 22 -19.61 0.80 -2.83
CA HIS A 22 -18.63 1.81 -3.22
C HIS A 22 -17.48 1.97 -2.22
N GLU A 23 -17.40 1.18 -1.15
CA GLU A 23 -16.23 1.20 -0.27
C GLU A 23 -14.99 0.68 -1.03
N ARG A 24 -14.28 1.64 -1.63
CA ARG A 24 -13.01 1.48 -2.36
C ARG A 24 -11.96 0.92 -1.40
N THR A 25 -11.92 -0.40 -1.30
CA THR A 25 -10.98 -1.10 -0.43
C THR A 25 -10.08 -1.97 -1.27
N SER A 26 -8.78 -1.78 -1.09
CA SER A 26 -7.77 -2.60 -1.73
C SER A 26 -7.87 -4.05 -1.22
N PRO A 27 -7.62 -5.06 -2.07
CA PRO A 27 -7.72 -6.45 -1.67
C PRO A 27 -6.77 -6.75 -0.50
N PRO A 28 -7.24 -7.39 0.60
CA PRO A 28 -6.39 -7.75 1.74
C PRO A 28 -5.14 -8.55 1.38
N SER A 29 -5.21 -9.35 0.30
CA SER A 29 -4.09 -10.13 -0.22
C SER A 29 -2.90 -9.28 -0.67
N ILE A 30 -3.14 -8.04 -1.13
CA ILE A 30 -2.06 -7.12 -1.52
C ILE A 30 -1.28 -6.68 -0.28
N TYR A 31 -1.99 -6.33 0.80
CA TYR A 31 -1.34 -5.98 2.07
C TYR A 31 -0.55 -7.14 2.67
N VAL A 32 -1.08 -8.36 2.62
CA VAL A 32 -0.34 -9.57 3.05
C VAL A 32 0.93 -9.78 2.22
N LEU A 33 0.83 -9.66 0.89
CA LEU A 33 1.97 -9.79 -0.02
C LEU A 33 3.09 -8.81 0.35
N TRP A 34 2.77 -7.52 0.45
CA TRP A 34 3.76 -6.50 0.78
C TRP A 34 4.25 -6.62 2.23
N GLY A 35 3.40 -7.01 3.17
CA GLY A 35 3.81 -7.27 4.55
C GLY A 35 4.89 -8.35 4.65
N LEU A 36 4.74 -9.45 3.89
CA LEU A 36 5.75 -10.51 3.81
C LEU A 36 7.05 -10.03 3.14
N ILE A 37 6.94 -9.31 2.01
CA ILE A 37 8.10 -8.76 1.30
C ILE A 37 8.88 -7.81 2.22
N THR A 38 8.18 -6.90 2.92
CA THR A 38 8.78 -5.93 3.83
C THR A 38 9.45 -6.61 5.03
N LEU A 39 8.79 -7.57 5.68
CA LEU A 39 9.38 -8.30 6.80
C LEU A 39 10.62 -9.11 6.40
N ALA A 40 10.64 -9.68 5.20
CA ALA A 40 11.77 -10.46 4.72
C ALA A 40 12.93 -9.55 4.25
N GLY A 41 12.61 -8.48 3.53
CA GLY A 41 13.60 -7.65 2.84
C GLY A 41 14.27 -6.60 3.73
N MET A 42 13.52 -5.96 4.62
CA MET A 42 14.06 -4.85 5.41
C MET A 42 15.21 -5.26 6.33
N PRO A 43 15.16 -6.38 7.07
CA PRO A 43 16.29 -6.80 7.89
C PRO A 43 17.58 -7.04 7.12
N LEU A 44 17.50 -7.33 5.81
CA LEU A 44 18.68 -7.53 4.98
C LEU A 44 19.53 -6.27 4.88
N PHE A 45 18.95 -5.07 4.98
CA PHE A 45 19.72 -3.81 4.94
C PHE A 45 20.60 -3.61 6.17
N ASP A 46 20.22 -4.15 7.33
CA ASP A 46 21.05 -4.10 8.55
C ASP A 46 22.18 -5.15 8.52
N VAL A 47 22.02 -6.23 7.75
CA VAL A 47 23.03 -7.30 7.59
C VAL A 47 24.04 -6.94 6.52
N ASP A 48 23.55 -6.66 5.30
CA ASP A 48 24.33 -6.19 4.17
C ASP A 48 23.41 -5.42 3.21
N PRO A 49 23.60 -4.09 3.06
CA PRO A 49 22.78 -3.27 2.18
C PRO A 49 22.66 -3.77 0.74
N ARG A 50 23.68 -4.51 0.24
CA ARG A 50 23.66 -5.09 -1.11
C ARG A 50 22.59 -6.16 -1.23
N TRP A 51 22.37 -6.95 -0.19
CA TRP A 51 21.36 -8.00 -0.16
C TRP A 51 19.96 -7.40 -0.11
N GLY A 52 19.77 -6.35 0.67
CA GLY A 52 18.52 -5.57 0.67
C GLY A 52 18.22 -5.01 -0.72
N GLY A 53 19.21 -4.35 -1.34
CA GLY A 53 19.06 -3.81 -2.70
C GLY A 53 18.72 -4.88 -3.74
N MET A 54 19.45 -6.00 -3.75
CA MET A 54 19.19 -7.13 -4.66
C MET A 54 17.80 -7.74 -4.42
N PHE A 55 17.41 -7.96 -3.16
CA PHE A 55 16.10 -8.49 -2.82
C PHE A 55 14.99 -7.60 -3.38
N PHE A 56 15.04 -6.29 -3.13
CA PHE A 56 14.00 -5.37 -3.61
C PHE A 56 14.03 -5.15 -5.13
N ALA A 57 15.19 -5.30 -5.79
CA ALA A 57 15.29 -5.26 -7.25
C ALA A 57 14.48 -6.37 -7.93
N PHE A 58 14.33 -7.54 -7.28
CA PHE A 58 13.49 -8.64 -7.78
C PHE A 58 12.09 -8.63 -7.16
N ALA A 59 12.00 -8.50 -5.84
CA ALA A 59 10.74 -8.56 -5.11
C ALA A 59 9.81 -7.39 -5.45
N GLY A 60 10.36 -6.20 -5.75
CA GLY A 60 9.58 -5.02 -6.15
C GLY A 60 8.77 -5.26 -7.44
N PRO A 61 9.41 -5.56 -8.58
CA PRO A 61 8.71 -5.87 -9.83
C PRO A 61 7.75 -7.06 -9.70
N ILE A 62 8.19 -8.15 -9.05
CA ILE A 62 7.34 -9.33 -8.84
C ILE A 62 6.12 -8.97 -7.99
N GLY A 63 6.31 -8.23 -6.91
CA GLY A 63 5.25 -7.74 -6.02
C GLY A 63 4.26 -6.83 -6.74
N GLY A 64 4.74 -5.95 -7.61
CA GLY A 64 3.91 -5.09 -8.46
C GLY A 64 3.04 -5.88 -9.44
N ILE A 65 3.62 -6.84 -10.15
CA ILE A 65 2.89 -7.73 -11.08
C ILE A 65 1.83 -8.53 -10.33
N LEU A 66 2.20 -9.16 -9.20
CA LEU A 66 1.28 -9.94 -8.38
C LEU A 66 0.16 -9.07 -7.82
N SER A 67 0.45 -7.82 -7.42
CA SER A 67 -0.55 -6.85 -6.96
C SER A 67 -1.59 -6.55 -8.05
N GLY A 68 -1.14 -6.36 -9.29
CA GLY A 68 -2.04 -6.18 -10.44
C GLY A 68 -2.94 -7.39 -10.70
N VAL A 69 -2.38 -8.61 -10.64
CA VAL A 69 -3.14 -9.85 -10.81
C VAL A 69 -4.16 -10.04 -9.68
N LEU A 70 -3.78 -9.80 -8.44
CA LEU A 70 -4.65 -9.89 -7.27
C LEU A 70 -5.78 -8.85 -7.33
N GLY A 71 -5.45 -7.61 -7.69
CA GLY A 71 -6.41 -6.54 -7.91
C GLY A 71 -7.43 -6.89 -8.99
N ALA A 72 -6.97 -7.35 -10.16
CA ALA A 72 -7.86 -7.75 -11.25
C ALA A 72 -8.77 -8.94 -10.88
N ARG A 73 -8.25 -9.92 -10.13
CA ARG A 73 -9.07 -11.05 -9.65
C ARG A 73 -10.10 -10.61 -8.63
N PHE A 74 -9.74 -9.73 -7.71
CA PHE A 74 -10.66 -9.20 -6.71
C PHE A 74 -11.76 -8.35 -7.35
N ALA A 75 -11.40 -7.41 -8.23
CA ALA A 75 -12.31 -6.58 -9.00
C ALA A 75 -13.37 -7.41 -9.75
N LYS A 76 -12.94 -8.48 -10.44
CA LYS A 76 -13.85 -9.42 -11.11
C LYS A 76 -14.79 -10.15 -10.14
N ARG A 77 -14.31 -10.54 -8.95
CA ARG A 77 -15.14 -11.25 -7.96
C ARG A 77 -16.23 -10.36 -7.36
N ILE A 78 -15.98 -9.07 -7.20
CA ILE A 78 -16.93 -8.12 -6.61
C ILE A 78 -17.77 -7.39 -7.67
N GLY A 79 -17.60 -7.71 -8.96
CA GLY A 79 -18.33 -7.09 -10.06
C GLY A 79 -18.01 -5.60 -10.29
N GLN A 80 -16.94 -5.08 -9.68
CA GLN A 80 -16.47 -3.71 -9.90
C GLN A 80 -15.40 -3.72 -10.99
N GLU A 81 -15.77 -3.35 -12.22
CA GLU A 81 -14.82 -3.12 -13.30
C GLU A 81 -14.82 -1.64 -13.71
N SER A 82 -14.28 -0.78 -12.84
CA SER A 82 -14.02 0.62 -13.21
C SER A 82 -12.62 0.73 -13.83
N ARG A 83 -12.57 0.87 -15.16
CA ARG A 83 -11.31 1.14 -15.89
C ARG A 83 -10.62 2.41 -15.39
N GLU A 84 -11.40 3.42 -14.99
CA GLU A 84 -10.87 4.67 -14.46
C GLU A 84 -10.13 4.45 -13.14
N GLN A 85 -10.71 3.72 -12.19
CA GLN A 85 -10.04 3.41 -10.92
C GLN A 85 -8.78 2.58 -11.15
N ALA A 86 -8.84 1.57 -12.03
CA ALA A 86 -7.66 0.78 -12.37
C ALA A 86 -6.53 1.66 -12.95
N SER A 87 -6.86 2.61 -13.82
CA SER A 87 -5.90 3.57 -14.38
C SER A 87 -5.33 4.51 -13.32
N GLN A 88 -6.14 5.02 -12.39
CA GLN A 88 -5.69 5.89 -11.31
C GLN A 88 -4.70 5.15 -10.39
N HIS A 89 -5.00 3.91 -9.99
CA HIS A 89 -4.06 3.08 -9.25
C HIS A 89 -2.78 2.83 -10.05
N ALA A 90 -2.90 2.40 -11.31
CA ALA A 90 -1.73 2.11 -12.13
C ALA A 90 -0.82 3.32 -12.31
N MET A 91 -1.38 4.49 -12.64
CA MET A 91 -0.63 5.74 -12.79
C MET A 91 0.07 6.14 -11.49
N HIS A 92 -0.63 6.03 -10.36
CA HIS A 92 -0.07 6.38 -9.05
C HIS A 92 1.16 5.54 -8.70
N TRP A 93 1.01 4.21 -8.76
CA TRP A 93 2.10 3.30 -8.41
C TRP A 93 3.23 3.35 -9.43
N THR A 94 2.92 3.61 -10.71
CA THR A 94 3.94 3.83 -11.74
C THR A 94 4.74 5.10 -11.47
N ALA A 95 4.09 6.20 -11.07
CA ALA A 95 4.78 7.43 -10.70
C ALA A 95 5.74 7.22 -9.52
N MET A 96 5.32 6.45 -8.51
CA MET A 96 6.20 6.03 -7.41
C MET A 96 7.40 5.22 -7.91
N MET A 97 7.19 4.24 -8.80
CA MET A 97 8.28 3.44 -9.37
C MET A 97 9.28 4.29 -10.15
N VAL A 98 8.80 5.24 -10.95
CA VAL A 98 9.67 6.18 -11.68
C VAL A 98 10.50 7.01 -10.72
N ALA A 99 9.91 7.51 -9.63
CA ALA A 99 10.64 8.26 -8.61
C ALA A 99 11.72 7.41 -7.91
N ILE A 100 11.41 6.16 -7.56
CA ILE A 100 12.38 5.21 -6.98
C ILE A 100 13.54 4.94 -7.95
N LEU A 101 13.24 4.68 -9.23
CA LEU A 101 14.28 4.49 -10.26
C LEU A 101 15.17 5.73 -10.42
N GLY A 102 14.60 6.93 -10.27
CA GLY A 102 15.36 8.17 -10.23
C GLY A 102 16.40 8.19 -9.09
N VAL A 103 15.99 7.81 -7.86
CA VAL A 103 16.91 7.70 -6.72
C VAL A 103 17.97 6.63 -6.94
N VAL A 104 17.59 5.46 -7.48
CA VAL A 104 18.56 4.40 -7.84
C VAL A 104 19.57 4.90 -8.88
N GLY A 105 19.14 5.69 -9.86
CA GLY A 105 20.03 6.32 -10.84
C GLY A 105 21.01 7.30 -10.20
N LEU A 106 20.55 8.11 -9.24
CA LEU A 106 21.42 9.03 -8.48
C LEU A 106 22.47 8.27 -7.67
N ASP A 107 22.10 7.17 -7.00
CA ASP A 107 23.04 6.31 -6.27
C ASP A 107 24.05 5.65 -7.22
N ALA A 108 23.58 5.06 -8.33
CA ALA A 108 24.44 4.41 -9.31
C ALA A 108 25.42 5.37 -10.00
N SER A 109 25.07 6.66 -10.14
CA SER A 109 25.96 7.69 -10.65
C SER A 109 26.97 8.22 -9.62
N GLY A 110 26.84 7.84 -8.34
CA GLY A 110 27.64 8.37 -7.24
C GLY A 110 27.23 9.79 -6.80
N ALA A 111 26.08 10.29 -7.24
CA ALA A 111 25.58 11.61 -6.84
C ALA A 111 25.07 11.63 -5.40
N ILE A 112 24.66 10.48 -4.88
CA ILE A 112 24.27 10.26 -3.48
C ILE A 112 24.87 8.93 -2.99
N GLU A 113 24.97 8.77 -1.67
CA GLU A 113 25.42 7.53 -1.05
C GLU A 113 24.25 6.57 -0.78
N GLY A 114 24.50 5.26 -0.86
CA GLY A 114 23.50 4.20 -0.66
C GLY A 114 22.60 4.35 0.58
N PRO A 115 23.13 4.67 1.78
CA PRO A 115 22.28 4.91 2.96
C PRO A 115 21.30 6.07 2.79
N VAL A 116 21.72 7.14 2.10
CA VAL A 116 20.87 8.27 1.77
C VAL A 116 19.80 7.85 0.75
N ALA A 117 20.19 7.08 -0.28
CA ALA A 117 19.28 6.56 -1.28
C ALA A 117 18.15 5.72 -0.66
N GLY A 118 18.48 4.80 0.25
CA GLY A 118 17.49 3.99 0.96
C GLY A 118 16.47 4.85 1.73
N ARG A 119 16.94 5.83 2.49
CA ARG A 119 16.07 6.73 3.28
C ARG A 119 15.17 7.59 2.38
N LEU A 120 15.67 8.05 1.24
CA LEU A 120 14.87 8.76 0.24
C LEU A 120 13.81 7.86 -0.39
N ILE A 121 14.13 6.60 -0.71
CA ILE A 121 13.16 5.63 -1.21
C ILE A 121 12.04 5.40 -0.19
N LEU A 122 12.39 5.23 1.10
CA LEU A 122 11.39 5.08 2.16
C LEU A 122 10.47 6.31 2.26
N LEU A 123 11.03 7.51 2.13
CA LEU A 123 10.27 8.76 2.12
C LEU A 123 9.31 8.84 0.91
N ILE A 124 9.76 8.43 -0.28
CA ILE A 124 8.93 8.36 -1.48
C ILE A 124 7.77 7.39 -1.26
N ILE A 125 8.02 6.22 -0.68
CA ILE A 125 6.98 5.23 -0.34
C ILE A 125 5.99 5.81 0.67
N ALA A 126 6.46 6.52 1.69
CA ALA A 126 5.60 7.19 2.67
C ALA A 126 4.65 8.19 2.00
N PHE A 127 5.17 9.03 1.10
CA PHE A 127 4.36 9.99 0.35
C PHE A 127 3.39 9.30 -0.61
N ALA A 128 3.81 8.24 -1.29
CA ALA A 128 2.96 7.49 -2.19
C ALA A 128 1.78 6.86 -1.44
N TYR A 129 2.00 6.26 -0.28
CA TYR A 129 0.92 5.76 0.57
C TYR A 129 0.02 6.88 1.09
N PHE A 130 0.61 7.96 1.61
CA PHE A 130 -0.16 9.09 2.14
C PHE A 130 -1.08 9.71 1.08
N THR A 131 -0.56 9.96 -0.12
CA THR A 131 -1.32 10.53 -1.22
C THR A 131 -2.35 9.56 -1.79
N ALA A 132 -2.02 8.26 -1.94
CA ALA A 132 -3.02 7.22 -2.23
C ALA A 132 -4.16 7.24 -1.20
N GLY A 133 -3.83 7.49 0.06
CA GLY A 133 -4.75 7.67 1.17
C GLY A 133 -5.83 8.73 0.95
N LEU A 134 -5.51 9.79 0.22
CA LEU A 134 -6.38 10.94 0.02
C LEU A 134 -7.44 10.70 -1.06
N TYR A 135 -7.15 9.88 -2.08
CA TYR A 135 -8.05 9.72 -3.24
C TYR A 135 -8.31 8.27 -3.70
N LEU A 136 -7.51 7.29 -3.29
CA LEU A 136 -7.71 5.87 -3.62
C LEU A 136 -8.39 5.11 -2.47
N ASP A 137 -7.68 4.93 -1.35
CA ASP A 137 -8.12 4.11 -0.21
C ASP A 137 -7.61 4.71 1.10
N ARG A 138 -8.53 5.00 2.03
CA ARG A 138 -8.20 5.63 3.33
C ARG A 138 -7.26 4.80 4.19
N VAL A 139 -7.16 3.49 3.97
CA VAL A 139 -6.20 2.64 4.68
C VAL A 139 -4.76 3.06 4.35
N GLU A 140 -4.49 3.49 3.13
CA GLU A 140 -3.15 3.92 2.72
C GLU A 140 -2.72 5.22 3.42
N LEU A 141 -3.66 6.07 3.84
CA LEU A 141 -3.37 7.32 4.54
C LEU A 141 -2.56 7.07 5.82
N TRP A 142 -3.08 6.18 6.68
CA TRP A 142 -2.44 5.90 7.95
C TRP A 142 -1.18 5.04 7.77
N LEU A 143 -1.13 4.17 6.75
CA LEU A 143 0.10 3.46 6.38
C LEU A 143 1.19 4.44 5.92
N GLY A 144 0.82 5.49 5.18
CA GLY A 144 1.72 6.57 4.78
C GLY A 144 2.25 7.34 5.98
N LEU A 145 1.38 7.71 6.93
CA LEU A 145 1.79 8.35 8.18
C LEU A 145 2.70 7.44 9.03
N LEU A 146 2.39 6.14 9.11
CA LEU A 146 3.20 5.15 9.82
C LEU A 146 4.59 5.02 9.18
N THR A 147 4.65 4.93 7.85
CA THR A 147 5.91 4.84 7.09
C THR A 147 6.73 6.13 7.27
N PHE A 148 6.08 7.29 7.24
CA PHE A 148 6.73 8.58 7.50
C PHE A 148 7.28 8.65 8.93
N ALA A 149 6.53 8.16 9.92
CA ALA A 149 7.00 8.07 11.30
C ALA A 149 8.22 7.14 11.43
N CYS A 150 8.27 6.04 10.68
CA CYS A 150 9.46 5.19 10.62
C CYS A 150 10.66 5.94 10.03
N PHE A 151 10.47 6.64 8.91
CA PHE A 151 11.51 7.48 8.30
C PHE A 151 12.06 8.52 9.28
N VAL A 152 11.20 9.23 10.02
CA VAL A 152 11.64 10.17 11.07
C VAL A 152 12.31 9.43 12.23
N GLY A 153 11.82 8.25 12.61
CA GLY A 153 12.38 7.41 13.65
C GLY A 153 13.81 6.96 13.39
N MET A 154 14.19 6.74 12.12
CA MET A 154 15.56 6.36 11.74
C MET A 154 16.62 7.39 12.12
N PHE A 155 16.25 8.66 12.36
CA PHE A 155 17.21 9.67 12.85
C PHE A 155 17.57 9.50 14.33
N PHE A 156 16.80 8.71 15.08
CA PHE A 156 16.98 8.51 16.51
C PHE A 156 17.49 7.10 16.85
N VAL A 157 17.31 6.15 15.93
CA VAL A 157 17.70 4.74 16.10
C VAL A 157 18.97 4.46 15.31
N HIS A 158 20.04 4.06 16.00
CA HIS A 158 21.36 3.86 15.38
C HIS A 158 21.71 2.38 15.12
N SER A 159 20.87 1.45 15.59
CA SER A 159 21.09 0.01 15.43
C SER A 159 19.79 -0.65 15.01
N TYR A 160 19.88 -1.53 14.00
CA TYR A 160 18.74 -2.25 13.44
C TYR A 160 17.60 -1.34 12.93
N GLU A 161 17.96 -0.17 12.38
CA GLU A 161 17.00 0.84 11.92
C GLU A 161 16.05 0.26 10.85
N TRP A 162 16.58 -0.57 9.95
CA TRP A 162 15.81 -1.18 8.87
C TRP A 162 14.93 -2.32 9.37
N THR A 163 15.43 -3.18 10.23
CA THR A 163 14.69 -4.30 10.83
C THR A 163 13.48 -3.78 11.60
N ILE A 164 13.68 -2.77 12.46
CA ILE A 164 12.60 -2.17 13.24
C ILE A 164 11.57 -1.53 12.30
N THR A 165 12.03 -0.77 11.29
CA THR A 165 11.16 -0.18 10.27
C THR A 165 10.34 -1.26 9.54
N GLY A 166 10.98 -2.37 9.15
CA GLY A 166 10.34 -3.50 8.51
C GLY A 166 9.29 -4.17 9.37
N ILE A 167 9.57 -4.37 10.66
CA ILE A 167 8.61 -4.93 11.61
C ILE A 167 7.40 -4.01 11.75
N VAL A 168 7.61 -2.71 11.93
CA VAL A 168 6.52 -1.73 12.13
C VAL A 168 5.65 -1.62 10.88
N ILE A 169 6.25 -1.44 9.70
CA ILE A 169 5.50 -1.34 8.43
C ILE A 169 4.83 -2.68 8.10
N GLY A 170 5.55 -3.79 8.24
CA GLY A 170 5.01 -5.13 8.00
C GLY A 170 3.80 -5.43 8.88
N ALA A 171 3.89 -5.15 10.19
CA ALA A 171 2.77 -5.27 11.11
C ALA A 171 1.61 -4.36 10.70
N GLY A 172 1.88 -3.10 10.32
CA GLY A 172 0.88 -2.20 9.76
C GLY A 172 0.14 -2.80 8.56
N LEU A 173 0.87 -3.38 7.61
CA LEU A 173 0.28 -4.04 6.44
C LEU A 173 -0.57 -5.27 6.84
N PHE A 174 -0.13 -6.09 7.79
CA PHE A 174 -0.97 -7.19 8.28
C PHE A 174 -2.23 -6.72 9.00
N LEU A 175 -2.15 -5.62 9.77
CA LEU A 175 -3.32 -5.01 10.39
C LEU A 175 -4.28 -4.44 9.33
N ALA A 176 -3.75 -3.78 8.30
CA ALA A 176 -4.53 -3.32 7.14
C ALA A 176 -5.26 -4.48 6.47
N ALA A 177 -4.59 -5.62 6.27
CA ALA A 177 -5.21 -6.83 5.73
C ALA A 177 -6.34 -7.37 6.63
N ALA A 178 -6.10 -7.44 7.94
CA ALA A 178 -7.05 -8.00 8.91
C ALA A 178 -8.30 -7.12 9.08
N PHE A 179 -8.14 -5.80 9.09
CA PHE A 179 -9.25 -4.86 9.26
C PHE A 179 -9.96 -4.53 7.95
N GLY A 180 -9.22 -4.46 6.83
CA GLY A 180 -9.78 -4.28 5.49
C GLY A 180 -10.68 -5.44 5.06
N GLY A 181 -10.33 -6.69 5.44
CA GLY A 181 -11.14 -7.87 5.13
C GLY A 181 -12.42 -8.02 5.97
N ARG A 182 -12.49 -7.40 7.15
CA ARG A 182 -13.61 -7.60 8.10
C ARG A 182 -14.86 -6.78 7.78
N ARG A 183 -14.75 -5.68 7.04
CA ARG A 183 -15.94 -4.88 6.65
C ARG A 183 -16.89 -5.59 5.68
N GLY A 184 -16.46 -6.69 5.05
CA GLY A 184 -17.28 -7.46 4.11
C GLY A 184 -18.05 -8.67 4.67
N SER A 185 -17.81 -9.13 5.91
CA SER A 185 -18.40 -10.41 6.39
C SER A 185 -19.19 -10.36 7.70
N THR A 186 -19.15 -9.26 8.46
CA THR A 186 -19.90 -9.15 9.71
C THR A 186 -21.11 -8.24 9.53
N ARG A 187 -22.20 -8.82 9.03
CA ARG A 187 -23.63 -8.55 9.37
C ARG A 187 -24.52 -9.17 8.29
N SER A 188 -24.68 -10.50 8.37
CA SER A 188 -25.88 -11.20 7.90
C SER A 188 -26.90 -11.20 9.02
#